data_AF-A0A0F9C7R3-F1
#
_entry.id   AF-A0A0F9C7R3-F1
#
_cell.length_a   1.000
_cell.length_b   1.000
_cell.length_c   1.000
_cell.angle_alpha   90.00
_cell.angle_beta   90.00
_cell.angle_gamma   90.00
#
_symmetry.space_group_name_H-M   'P 1'
#
loop_
_entity.id
_entity.type
_entity.pdbx_description
1 polymer ?
#
loop_
_entity_poly.entity_id
_entity_poly.type
_entity_poly.pdbx_seq_one_letter_code
_entity_poly.pdbx_strand_id
1 'polypeptide(L)'
;MTSAMSLEKAYAYCMKLAHSHYENFPVASVLLPKHLRQPISAIYAFARTADDFADEGNEPENVRLSFLNQYSLQLRQIQQNDYDGNDPIFIALSDVIHNYHLPIDIFP
;
A
#
# COMPACT_ATOMS: atom_id res chain seq x y z
N MET A 1 9.08 13.39 -20.86
CA MET A 1 9.10 11.93 -20.60
C MET A 1 8.94 11.73 -19.11
N THR A 2 7.72 11.48 -18.65
CA THR A 2 7.45 11.12 -17.25
C THR A 2 8.15 9.80 -16.97
N SER A 3 9.16 9.80 -16.11
CA SER A 3 9.85 8.58 -15.70
C SER A 3 8.84 7.70 -14.97
N ALA A 4 8.58 6.50 -15.50
CA ALA A 4 7.69 5.51 -14.87
C ALA A 4 8.13 5.25 -13.42
N MET A 5 7.15 5.03 -12.54
CA MET A 5 7.45 4.80 -11.12
C MET A 5 8.20 3.46 -10.96
N SER A 6 9.38 3.49 -10.34
CA SER A 6 10.19 2.27 -10.13
C SER A 6 9.86 1.59 -8.81
N LEU A 7 10.08 0.28 -8.73
CA LEU A 7 9.85 -0.51 -7.52
C LEU A 7 10.63 0.01 -6.30
N GLU A 8 11.88 0.44 -6.49
CA GLU A 8 12.69 1.03 -5.43
C GLU A 8 12.06 2.32 -4.88
N LYS A 9 11.57 3.21 -5.77
CA LYS A 9 10.91 4.45 -5.37
C LYS A 9 9.55 4.17 -4.72
N ALA A 10 8.84 3.15 -5.18
CA ALA A 10 7.59 2.68 -4.60
C ALA A 10 7.78 2.23 -3.14
N TYR A 11 8.78 1.38 -2.88
CA TYR A 11 9.15 0.99 -1.52
C TYR A 11 9.63 2.18 -0.67
N ALA A 12 10.42 3.09 -1.24
CA ALA A 12 10.87 4.28 -0.51
C ALA A 12 9.70 5.18 -0.10
N TYR A 13 8.68 5.31 -0.95
CA TYR A 13 7.44 6.01 -0.64
C TYR A 13 6.70 5.33 0.52
N CYS A 14 6.49 4.01 0.45
CA CYS A 14 5.81 3.25 1.50
C CYS A 14 6.55 3.33 2.84
N MET A 15 7.88 3.23 2.83
CA MET A 15 8.71 3.42 4.02
C MET A 15 8.57 4.82 4.61
N LYS A 16 8.51 5.85 3.76
CA LYS A 16 8.34 7.24 4.22
C LYS A 16 6.96 7.45 4.85
N LEU A 17 5.90 6.90 4.24
CA LEU A 17 4.54 6.96 4.78
C LEU A 17 4.43 6.19 6.10
N ALA A 18 4.96 4.96 6.15
CA ALA A 18 5.00 4.17 7.38
C ALA A 18 5.76 4.89 8.51
N HIS A 19 6.84 5.61 8.17
CA HIS A 19 7.51 6.49 9.10
C HIS A 19 6.66 7.70 9.48
N SER A 20 6.01 8.44 8.58
CA SER A 20 5.28 9.66 8.98
C SER A 20 4.17 9.44 10.01
N HIS A 21 3.62 8.22 10.11
CA HIS A 21 2.68 7.80 11.15
C HIS A 21 3.39 7.17 12.38
N TYR A 22 4.57 7.73 12.73
CA TYR A 22 5.60 7.25 13.68
C TYR A 22 5.12 6.98 15.12
N GLU A 23 3.84 7.13 15.49
CA GLU A 23 3.39 6.79 16.85
C GLU A 23 3.23 5.27 17.06
N ASN A 24 2.96 4.48 16.00
CA ASN A 24 2.69 3.04 16.12
C ASN A 24 3.76 2.12 15.49
N PHE A 25 4.56 2.64 14.55
CA PHE A 25 5.56 1.84 13.82
C PHE A 25 6.98 1.74 14.43
N PRO A 26 7.47 2.60 15.36
CA PRO A 26 8.89 2.60 15.75
C PRO A 26 9.30 1.38 16.58
N VAL A 27 8.39 0.81 17.37
CA VAL A 27 8.70 -0.37 18.19
C VAL A 27 8.74 -1.64 17.31
N ALA A 28 7.85 -1.75 16.33
CA ALA A 28 7.84 -2.89 15.41
C ALA A 28 9.06 -2.89 14.47
N SER A 29 9.43 -1.73 13.92
CA SER A 29 10.48 -1.63 12.89
C SER A 29 11.91 -1.86 13.39
N VAL A 30 12.21 -1.60 14.67
CA VAL A 30 13.50 -1.97 15.30
C VAL A 30 13.62 -3.48 15.49
N LEU A 31 12.52 -4.16 15.82
CA LEU A 31 12.47 -5.62 16.01
C LEU A 31 12.36 -6.39 14.68
N LEU A 32 11.93 -5.74 13.60
CA LEU A 32 11.78 -6.37 12.30
C LEU A 32 13.12 -6.61 11.59
N PRO A 33 13.36 -7.84 11.10
CA PRO A 33 14.48 -8.15 10.21
C PRO A 33 14.53 -7.19 9.03
N LYS A 34 15.74 -6.77 8.65
CA LYS A 34 15.96 -5.76 7.59
C LYS A 34 15.23 -6.08 6.28
N HIS A 35 15.15 -7.36 5.91
CA HIS A 35 14.51 -7.81 4.67
C HIS A 35 12.98 -7.72 4.70
N LEU A 36 12.34 -7.63 5.88
CA LEU A 36 10.88 -7.52 6.02
C LEU A 36 10.39 -6.07 6.13
N ARG A 37 11.30 -5.10 6.34
CA ARG A 37 10.90 -3.70 6.54
C ARG A 37 10.17 -3.13 5.32
N GLN A 38 10.69 -3.38 4.13
CA GLN A 38 10.08 -2.94 2.87
C GLN A 38 8.71 -3.61 2.63
N PRO A 39 8.58 -4.96 2.66
CA PRO A 39 7.29 -5.61 2.51
C PRO A 39 6.23 -5.13 3.51
N ILE A 40 6.61 -5.02 4.79
CA ILE A 40 5.70 -4.58 5.84
C ILE A 40 5.32 -3.11 5.66
N SER A 41 6.24 -2.25 5.22
CA SER A 41 5.89 -0.85 4.93
C SER A 41 4.86 -0.71 3.81
N ALA A 42 4.90 -1.59 2.80
CA ALA A 42 3.95 -1.57 1.70
C ALA A 42 2.54 -2.00 2.16
N ILE A 43 2.47 -3.09 2.95
CA ILE A 43 1.21 -3.55 3.56
C ILE A 43 0.65 -2.48 4.50
N TYR A 44 1.50 -1.88 5.34
CA TYR A 44 1.10 -0.82 6.26
C TYR A 44 0.60 0.42 5.51
N ALA A 45 1.30 0.86 4.46
CA ALA A 45 0.90 2.01 3.67
C ALA A 45 -0.46 1.79 3.00
N PHE A 46 -0.68 0.60 2.42
CA PHE A 46 -1.98 0.23 1.87
C PHE A 46 -3.10 0.31 2.92
N ALA A 47 -2.91 -0.37 4.06
CA ALA A 47 -3.92 -0.42 5.12
C ALA A 47 -4.21 0.97 5.68
N ARG A 48 -3.18 1.78 5.95
CA ARG A 48 -3.33 3.12 6.49
C ARG A 48 -4.06 4.05 5.51
N THR A 49 -3.76 3.99 4.22
CA THR A 49 -4.45 4.85 3.25
C THR A 49 -5.91 4.43 3.06
N ALA A 50 -6.22 3.13 3.10
CA ALA A 50 -7.61 2.66 3.10
C ALA A 50 -8.39 3.11 4.36
N ASP A 51 -7.75 3.02 5.53
CA ASP A 51 -8.25 3.52 6.82
C ASP A 51 -8.48 5.04 6.77
N ASP A 52 -7.55 5.81 6.22
CA ASP A 52 -7.72 7.26 6.01
C ASP A 52 -8.97 7.56 5.17
N PHE A 53 -9.23 6.82 4.09
CA PHE A 53 -10.47 7.00 3.30
C PHE A 53 -11.74 6.64 4.07
N ALA A 54 -11.66 5.71 5.03
CA ALA A 54 -12.79 5.27 5.83
C ALA A 54 -13.06 6.20 7.03
N ASP A 55 -12.03 6.74 7.67
CA ASP A 55 -12.19 7.39 8.97
C ASP A 55 -11.78 8.87 8.95
N GLU A 56 -10.91 9.29 8.02
CA GLU A 56 -10.30 10.61 8.01
C GLU A 56 -10.72 11.43 6.77
N GLY A 57 -11.54 12.46 6.97
CA GLY A 57 -11.82 13.44 5.92
C GLY A 57 -13.17 14.14 6.08
N ASN A 58 -13.30 15.28 5.40
CA ASN A 58 -14.58 16.00 5.27
C ASN A 58 -15.30 15.64 3.96
N GLU A 59 -14.81 14.61 3.26
CA GLU A 59 -15.36 14.20 1.98
C GLU A 59 -16.72 13.52 2.18
N PRO A 60 -17.70 13.76 1.30
CA PRO A 60 -18.97 13.07 1.31
C PRO A 60 -18.81 11.54 1.19
N GLU A 61 -19.76 10.80 1.76
CA GLU A 61 -19.74 9.32 1.79
C GLU A 61 -19.55 8.70 0.39
N ASN A 62 -20.22 9.23 -0.64
CA ASN A 62 -20.10 8.72 -2.01
C ASN A 62 -18.69 8.91 -2.60
N VAL A 63 -17.96 9.94 -2.18
CA VAL A 63 -16.57 10.17 -2.60
C VAL A 63 -15.64 9.16 -1.92
N ARG A 64 -15.81 8.94 -0.62
CA ARG A 64 -15.07 7.94 0.14
C ARG A 64 -15.27 6.52 -0.41
N LEU A 65 -16.51 6.15 -0.71
CA LEU A 65 -16.83 4.87 -1.36
C LEU A 65 -16.18 4.75 -2.75
N SER A 66 -16.07 5.84 -3.50
CA SER A 66 -15.37 5.85 -4.79
C SER A 66 -13.88 5.51 -4.63
N PHE A 67 -13.20 6.09 -3.63
CA PHE A 67 -11.80 5.77 -3.35
C PHE A 67 -11.60 4.31 -2.94
N LEU A 68 -12.44 3.78 -2.07
CA LEU A 68 -12.40 2.37 -1.67
C LEU A 68 -12.65 1.43 -2.86
N ASN A 69 -13.64 1.74 -3.72
CA ASN A 69 -13.90 0.96 -4.93
C ASN A 69 -12.69 0.96 -5.90
N GLN A 70 -11.99 2.09 -6.02
CA GLN A 70 -10.76 2.18 -6.81
C GLN A 70 -9.64 1.33 -6.20
N TYR A 71 -9.51 1.32 -4.88
CA TYR A 71 -8.56 0.45 -4.18
C TYR A 71 -8.85 -1.04 -4.43
N SER A 72 -10.10 -1.47 -4.28
CA SER A 72 -10.50 -2.85 -4.56
C SER A 72 -10.30 -3.24 -6.03
N LEU A 73 -10.48 -2.30 -6.97
CA LEU A 73 -10.21 -2.55 -8.39
C LEU A 73 -8.72 -2.81 -8.63
N GLN A 74 -7.84 -1.98 -8.07
CA GLN A 74 -6.40 -2.13 -8.22
C GLN A 74 -5.89 -3.44 -7.59
N LEU A 75 -6.42 -3.83 -6.42
CA LEU A 75 -6.12 -5.15 -5.83
C LEU A 75 -6.51 -6.31 -6.75
N ARG A 76 -7.69 -6.26 -7.37
CA ARG A 76 -8.13 -7.29 -8.33
C ARG A 76 -7.22 -7.34 -9.56
N GLN A 77 -6.75 -6.20 -10.06
CA GLN A 77 -5.80 -6.16 -11.17
C GLN A 77 -4.47 -6.82 -10.79
N ILE A 78 -3.97 -6.63 -9.56
CA ILE A 78 -2.80 -7.34 -9.05
C ILE A 78 -3.06 -8.85 -9.05
N GLN A 79 -4.21 -9.31 -8.52
CA GLN A 79 -4.58 -10.73 -8.50
C GLN A 79 -4.54 -11.38 -9.89
N GLN A 80 -4.96 -10.62 -10.90
CA GLN A 80 -5.04 -11.07 -12.28
C GLN A 80 -3.71 -10.92 -13.04
N ASN A 81 -2.66 -10.41 -12.40
CA ASN A 81 -1.38 -10.04 -13.02
C ASN A 81 -1.52 -9.00 -14.15
N ASP A 82 -2.50 -8.10 -14.02
CA ASP A 82 -2.88 -7.08 -15.02
C ASP A 82 -2.77 -5.65 -14.46
N TYR A 83 -2.04 -5.45 -13.36
CA TYR A 83 -1.83 -4.13 -12.81
C TYR A 83 -0.79 -3.34 -13.61
N ASP A 84 -1.20 -2.22 -14.22
CA ASP A 84 -0.37 -1.33 -15.04
C ASP A 84 -0.32 0.12 -14.51
N GLY A 85 -0.82 0.33 -13.29
CA GLY A 85 -0.88 1.65 -12.66
C GLY A 85 0.47 2.22 -12.22
N ASN A 86 0.46 3.49 -11.85
CA ASN A 86 1.66 4.22 -11.38
C ASN A 86 1.64 4.52 -9.87
N ASP A 87 0.69 3.96 -9.12
CA ASP A 87 0.59 4.21 -7.68
C ASP A 87 1.73 3.47 -6.94
N PRO A 88 2.60 4.18 -6.20
CA PRO A 88 3.68 3.55 -5.47
C PRO A 88 3.23 2.48 -4.48
N ILE A 89 2.06 2.64 -3.85
CA ILE A 89 1.56 1.68 -2.87
C ILE A 89 1.26 0.36 -3.58
N PHE A 90 0.53 0.40 -4.69
CA PHE A 90 0.14 -0.80 -5.44
C PHE A 90 1.30 -1.45 -6.19
N ILE A 91 2.28 -0.67 -6.69
CA ILE A 91 3.51 -1.22 -7.26
C ILE A 91 4.27 -2.04 -6.21
N ALA A 92 4.48 -1.47 -5.02
CA ALA A 92 5.18 -2.17 -3.94
C ALA A 92 4.35 -3.36 -3.42
N LEU A 93 3.03 -3.19 -3.27
CA LEU A 93 2.15 -4.24 -2.79
C LEU A 93 2.07 -5.43 -3.75
N SER A 94 2.04 -5.18 -5.06
CA SER A 94 2.09 -6.22 -6.09
C SER A 94 3.34 -7.09 -5.96
N ASP A 95 4.51 -6.45 -5.80
CA ASP A 95 5.77 -7.17 -5.57
C ASP A 95 5.72 -8.01 -4.28
N VAL A 96 5.16 -7.48 -3.19
CA VAL A 96 5.00 -8.23 -1.93
C VAL A 96 4.06 -9.43 -2.09
N ILE A 97 2.88 -9.24 -2.69
CA ILE A 97 1.89 -10.30 -2.87
C ILE A 97 2.49 -11.44 -3.69
N HIS A 98 3.19 -11.13 -4.78
CA HIS A 98 3.83 -12.15 -5.61
C HIS A 98 5.01 -12.84 -4.92
N ASN A 99 5.90 -12.09 -4.27
CA ASN A 99 7.09 -12.67 -3.64
C ASN A 99 6.77 -13.51 -2.39
N TYR A 100 5.75 -13.12 -1.62
CA TYR A 100 5.35 -13.80 -0.38
C TYR A 100 4.11 -14.68 -0.54
N HIS A 101 3.53 -14.76 -1.74
CA HIS A 101 2.32 -15.54 -2.05
C HIS A 101 1.16 -15.24 -1.09
N LEU A 102 0.96 -13.95 -0.79
CA LEU A 102 -0.07 -13.54 0.16
C LEU A 102 -1.46 -13.71 -0.46
N PRO A 103 -2.42 -14.30 0.27
CA PRO A 103 -3.80 -14.37 -0.19
C PRO A 103 -4.41 -12.97 -0.25
N ILE A 104 -4.99 -12.59 -1.38
CA ILE A 104 -5.56 -11.23 -1.57
C ILE A 104 -6.79 -10.98 -0.70
N ASP A 105 -7.49 -12.04 -0.30
CA ASP A 105 -8.72 -11.95 0.51
C ASP A 105 -8.49 -11.42 1.94
N ILE A 106 -7.23 -11.25 2.36
CA ILE A 106 -6.89 -10.65 3.67
C ILE A 106 -6.85 -9.12 3.62
N PHE A 107 -6.86 -8.53 2.43
CA PHE A 107 -6.86 -7.08 2.25
C PHE A 107 -8.32 -6.57 2.23
N PRO A 108 -8.63 -5.49 2.96
CA PRO A 108 -9.97 -4.90 3.02
C PRO A 108 -10.45 -4.30 1.69
#